data_AF-A0A0K6G163-F1
#
_entry.id   AF-A0A0K6G163-F1
#
_cell.length_a   1.000
_cell.length_b   1.000
_cell.length_c   1.000
_cell.angle_alpha   90.00
_cell.angle_beta   90.00
_cell.angle_gamma   90.00
#
_symmetry.space_group_name_H-M   'P 1'
#
loop_
_entity.id
_entity.type
_entity.pdbx_description
1 polymer ?
#
loop_
_entity_poly.entity_id
_entity_poly.type
_entity_poly.pdbx_seq_one_letter_code
_entity_poly.pdbx_strand_id
1 'polypeptide(L)'
;MMPAPNDNSFANAGERPRGTEAPKDAYCYICEDGGDMVDCSWCSNSFCYDIIGRKAENPVDEPEACISIPESMVSGDDIIFPCPQCAADRGLTSIGYFINRGARTTMRVTSRTSVAIIIYHLNSFNALARSLSEQLHAALASFYIPVACQTRLIHRGFTSHEADLLFEELPRDLPYHVVVIFMTEGDPQGGWWHTINYGSQKDGRVSEEDFLETCLKSLKKLANNAKSARVFGMSCGFNLKVKGVMSAIVRYMERTPFDSLVLPNTCSLLLCEYVHIFPEIFINLFYFGAGLERTLHRTWGKSKEARTHTGLIIMDRARRDSDMKVQLISYAPVISCPLGVPLPLAKTVCGCPEANWSFKKELQHPPEVIFIYRTKCCQIELQVGIHPDQRRQTKEYEVSLVVEAWNRGKGRFTFNELKNVQMKLLPRNSDGTPNLVDRSEMWTYSGKRAVERQAKIGAANQ
;
A
#
# COMPACT_ATOMS: atom_id res chain seq x y z
N MET A 1 -53.22 -41.73 1.33
CA MET A 1 -53.73 -41.07 0.11
C MET A 1 -52.56 -40.44 -0.61
N MET A 2 -52.02 -41.14 -1.59
CA MET A 2 -51.10 -40.59 -2.59
C MET A 2 -51.93 -40.18 -3.80
N PRO A 3 -51.64 -39.06 -4.47
CA PRO A 3 -51.96 -38.92 -5.88
C PRO A 3 -50.72 -39.22 -6.73
N ALA A 4 -50.93 -40.13 -7.68
CA ALA A 4 -50.05 -40.39 -8.81
C ALA A 4 -50.09 -39.22 -9.82
N PRO A 5 -49.08 -39.10 -10.70
CA PRO A 5 -48.94 -38.00 -11.65
C PRO A 5 -49.76 -38.27 -12.92
N ASN A 6 -50.27 -37.21 -13.55
CA ASN A 6 -50.80 -37.26 -14.90
C ASN A 6 -49.88 -36.47 -15.83
N ASP A 7 -49.24 -37.21 -16.74
CA ASP A 7 -48.68 -36.71 -17.99
C ASP A 7 -49.81 -36.42 -18.99
N ASN A 8 -49.70 -35.29 -19.71
CA ASN A 8 -49.78 -35.22 -21.17
C ASN A 8 -49.78 -33.76 -21.65
N SER A 9 -48.57 -33.29 -21.94
CA SER A 9 -48.12 -32.87 -23.27
C SER A 9 -49.08 -32.18 -24.28
N PHE A 10 -48.59 -31.00 -24.70
CA PHE A 10 -48.62 -30.37 -26.03
C PHE A 10 -49.78 -29.46 -26.49
N ALA A 11 -49.34 -28.21 -26.68
CA ALA A 11 -49.64 -27.27 -27.76
C ALA A 11 -50.98 -26.52 -27.72
N ASN A 12 -50.89 -25.24 -27.37
CA ASN A 12 -51.11 -24.23 -28.41
C ASN A 12 -50.28 -22.97 -28.14
N ALA A 13 -49.61 -22.53 -29.20
CA ALA A 13 -48.98 -21.25 -29.32
C ALA A 13 -50.03 -20.15 -29.11
N GLY A 14 -49.74 -19.26 -28.17
CA GLY A 14 -50.49 -18.05 -27.93
C GLY A 14 -49.49 -16.99 -27.49
N GLU A 15 -49.25 -16.05 -28.39
CA GLU A 15 -48.45 -14.85 -28.21
C GLU A 15 -48.56 -14.32 -26.78
N ARG A 16 -47.42 -14.14 -26.11
CA ARG A 16 -47.38 -13.40 -24.84
C ARG A 16 -46.98 -11.95 -25.08
N PRO A 17 -47.58 -11.01 -24.33
CA PRO A 17 -47.53 -9.60 -24.61
C PRO A 17 -46.15 -9.03 -24.28
N ARG A 18 -45.75 -7.96 -24.98
CA ARG A 18 -44.70 -7.03 -24.53
C ARG A 18 -45.18 -6.36 -23.23
N GLY A 19 -44.95 -7.05 -22.12
CA GLY A 19 -45.10 -6.52 -20.77
C GLY A 19 -43.79 -5.87 -20.36
N THR A 20 -43.88 -4.58 -20.03
CA THR A 20 -42.86 -3.80 -19.31
C THR A 20 -42.50 -4.50 -18.00
N GLU A 21 -41.42 -5.29 -17.99
CA GLU A 21 -40.74 -5.68 -16.75
C GLU A 21 -39.98 -4.46 -16.22
N ALA A 22 -40.12 -4.20 -14.91
CA ALA A 22 -39.26 -3.26 -14.21
C ALA A 22 -37.78 -3.57 -14.51
N PRO A 23 -36.89 -2.57 -14.58
CA PRO A 23 -35.48 -2.83 -14.87
C PRO A 23 -34.94 -3.74 -13.78
N LYS A 24 -34.68 -5.01 -14.13
CA LYS A 24 -33.81 -5.84 -13.32
C LYS A 24 -32.46 -5.13 -13.36
N ASP A 25 -31.86 -4.86 -12.21
CA ASP A 25 -30.46 -4.46 -12.16
C ASP A 25 -29.64 -5.59 -12.81
N ALA A 26 -29.38 -5.48 -14.10
CA ALA A 26 -28.75 -6.51 -14.90
C ALA A 26 -27.24 -6.33 -14.78
N TYR A 27 -26.62 -7.14 -13.93
CA TYR A 27 -25.17 -7.21 -13.80
C TYR A 27 -24.61 -8.26 -14.74
N CYS A 28 -23.38 -8.05 -15.21
CA CYS A 28 -22.66 -9.07 -15.96
C CYS A 28 -22.40 -10.29 -15.11
N TYR A 29 -22.80 -11.46 -15.62
CA TYR A 29 -22.61 -12.75 -14.98
C TYR A 29 -21.13 -13.09 -14.70
N ILE A 30 -20.20 -12.51 -15.47
CA ILE A 30 -18.75 -12.73 -15.30
C ILE A 30 -18.12 -11.71 -14.35
N CYS A 31 -18.38 -10.41 -14.55
CA CYS A 31 -17.68 -9.35 -13.79
C CYS A 31 -18.50 -8.67 -12.70
N GLU A 32 -19.79 -8.98 -12.57
CA GLU A 32 -20.74 -8.35 -11.65
C GLU A 32 -20.85 -6.81 -11.81
N ASP A 33 -20.39 -6.27 -12.94
CA ASP A 33 -20.45 -4.84 -13.27
C ASP A 33 -21.65 -4.53 -14.19
N GLY A 34 -22.05 -3.25 -14.21
CA GLY A 34 -23.06 -2.73 -15.14
C GLY A 34 -22.45 -2.28 -16.48
N GLY A 35 -23.29 -1.82 -17.41
CA GLY A 35 -22.85 -1.31 -18.71
C GLY A 35 -23.77 -1.73 -19.86
N ASP A 36 -23.24 -1.77 -21.07
CA ASP A 36 -23.93 -2.35 -22.23
C ASP A 36 -23.97 -3.87 -22.09
N MET A 37 -25.18 -4.40 -21.94
CA MET A 37 -25.44 -5.79 -21.60
C MET A 37 -26.11 -6.53 -22.76
N VAL A 38 -25.71 -7.77 -22.99
CA VAL A 38 -26.40 -8.72 -23.87
C VAL A 38 -26.91 -9.89 -23.04
N ASP A 39 -28.18 -10.23 -23.23
CA ASP A 39 -28.82 -11.33 -22.53
C ASP A 39 -28.62 -12.64 -23.27
N CYS A 40 -28.29 -13.70 -22.53
CA CYS A 40 -28.27 -15.04 -23.08
C CYS A 40 -29.67 -15.43 -23.58
N SER A 41 -29.77 -15.89 -24.82
CA SER A 41 -31.06 -16.36 -25.37
C SER A 41 -31.56 -17.65 -24.73
N TRP A 42 -30.74 -18.34 -23.91
CA TRP A 42 -31.03 -19.68 -23.38
C TRP A 42 -31.04 -19.77 -21.85
N CYS A 43 -30.67 -18.71 -21.13
CA CYS A 43 -30.72 -18.66 -19.67
C CYS A 43 -30.92 -17.22 -19.20
N SER A 44 -31.10 -17.01 -17.90
CA SER A 44 -31.30 -15.68 -17.32
C SER A 44 -30.02 -14.86 -17.13
N ASN A 45 -28.88 -15.28 -17.70
CA ASN A 45 -27.59 -14.61 -17.49
C ASN A 45 -27.38 -13.51 -18.54
N SER A 46 -26.87 -12.36 -18.09
CA SER A 46 -26.49 -11.22 -18.94
C SER A 46 -24.98 -11.03 -18.93
N PHE A 47 -24.40 -10.49 -20.00
CA PHE A 47 -22.95 -10.31 -20.14
C PHE A 47 -22.64 -8.90 -20.67
N CYS A 48 -21.63 -8.23 -20.11
CA CYS A 48 -21.14 -6.98 -20.68
C CYS A 48 -20.39 -7.31 -21.97
N TYR A 49 -20.64 -6.54 -23.04
CA TYR A 49 -20.10 -6.83 -24.36
C TYR A 49 -19.52 -5.60 -25.06
N ASP A 50 -18.56 -5.86 -25.96
CA ASP A 50 -18.10 -4.90 -26.97
C ASP A 50 -18.45 -5.41 -28.38
N ILE A 51 -18.58 -4.50 -29.35
CA ILE A 51 -18.88 -4.86 -30.74
C ILE A 51 -17.60 -5.13 -31.53
N ILE A 52 -17.48 -6.32 -32.12
CA ILE A 52 -16.37 -6.70 -32.99
C ILE A 52 -16.28 -5.70 -34.15
N GLY A 53 -15.12 -5.04 -34.31
CA GLY A 53 -14.84 -4.14 -35.43
C GLY A 53 -15.15 -2.66 -35.17
N ARG A 54 -15.78 -2.30 -34.05
CA ARG A 54 -15.77 -0.90 -33.57
C ARG A 54 -14.37 -0.60 -33.02
N LYS A 55 -13.68 0.38 -33.60
CA LYS A 55 -12.40 0.86 -33.05
C LYS A 55 -12.67 1.48 -31.68
N ALA A 56 -11.99 0.99 -30.65
CA ALA A 56 -11.82 1.75 -29.42
C ALA A 56 -11.24 3.13 -29.78
N GLU A 57 -11.75 4.20 -29.19
CA GLU A 57 -11.29 5.57 -29.47
C GLU A 57 -9.80 5.75 -29.11
N ASN A 58 -9.22 4.84 -28.33
CA ASN A 58 -7.78 4.71 -28.09
C ASN A 58 -7.28 3.29 -28.42
N PRO A 59 -6.28 3.12 -29.30
CA PRO A 59 -5.75 1.80 -29.70
C PRO A 59 -4.79 1.16 -28.66
N VAL A 60 -4.77 1.67 -27.43
CA VAL A 60 -3.88 1.21 -26.34
C VAL A 60 -4.67 0.49 -25.23
N ASP A 61 -5.99 0.55 -25.23
CA ASP A 61 -6.81 -0.01 -24.15
C ASP A 61 -7.16 -1.49 -24.40
N GLU A 62 -6.97 -2.31 -23.36
CA GLU A 62 -7.43 -3.70 -23.30
C GLU A 62 -8.97 -3.74 -23.43
N PRO A 63 -9.57 -4.82 -23.98
CA PRO A 63 -11.03 -4.92 -24.08
C PRO A 63 -11.69 -4.76 -22.69
N GLU A 64 -12.62 -3.81 -22.59
CA GLU A 64 -13.29 -3.43 -21.34
C GLU A 64 -14.43 -4.41 -20.99
N ALA A 65 -14.99 -5.09 -21.99
CA ALA A 65 -16.08 -6.04 -21.81
C ALA A 65 -15.65 -7.52 -21.69
N CYS A 66 -16.53 -8.34 -21.11
CA CYS A 66 -16.30 -9.78 -20.88
C CYS A 66 -16.47 -10.65 -22.13
N ILE A 67 -17.07 -10.11 -23.19
CA ILE A 67 -17.21 -10.76 -24.49
C ILE A 67 -17.15 -9.70 -25.60
N SER A 68 -16.70 -10.09 -26.80
CA SER A 68 -16.86 -9.28 -28.00
C SER A 68 -17.77 -10.01 -28.97
N ILE A 69 -18.93 -9.42 -29.29
CA ILE A 69 -19.95 -9.99 -30.16
C ILE A 69 -20.07 -9.17 -31.46
N PRO A 70 -20.49 -9.77 -32.59
CA PRO A 70 -20.83 -9.00 -33.79
C PRO A 70 -22.09 -8.16 -33.55
N GLU A 71 -22.21 -7.04 -34.25
CA GLU A 71 -23.36 -6.11 -34.13
C GLU A 71 -24.71 -6.82 -34.38
N SER A 72 -24.71 -7.82 -35.26
CA SER A 72 -25.89 -8.64 -35.58
C SER A 72 -26.42 -9.48 -34.40
N MET A 73 -25.60 -9.74 -33.37
CA MET A 73 -26.05 -10.43 -32.14
C MET A 73 -26.65 -9.46 -31.11
N VAL A 74 -26.40 -8.16 -31.25
CA VAL A 74 -26.96 -7.10 -30.39
C VAL A 74 -28.33 -6.68 -30.89
N SER A 75 -28.46 -6.49 -32.20
CA SER A 75 -29.70 -6.00 -32.81
C SER A 75 -30.83 -7.04 -32.77
N GLY A 76 -30.52 -8.31 -32.51
CA GLY A 76 -31.50 -9.38 -32.30
C GLY A 76 -32.21 -9.85 -33.58
N ASP A 77 -31.78 -9.37 -34.75
CA ASP A 77 -32.54 -9.53 -35.99
C ASP A 77 -32.32 -10.89 -36.69
N ASP A 78 -31.23 -11.62 -36.43
CA ASP A 78 -30.96 -12.92 -37.09
C ASP A 78 -30.05 -13.90 -36.34
N ILE A 79 -29.31 -13.46 -35.32
CA ILE A 79 -28.33 -14.32 -34.61
C ILE A 79 -28.58 -14.26 -33.11
N ILE A 80 -28.97 -15.41 -32.54
CA ILE A 80 -29.12 -15.56 -31.10
C ILE A 80 -27.75 -15.52 -30.41
N PHE A 81 -27.70 -14.97 -29.19
CA PHE A 81 -26.51 -14.98 -28.35
C PHE A 81 -26.59 -16.13 -27.34
N PRO A 82 -25.89 -17.26 -27.55
CA PRO A 82 -25.75 -18.28 -26.53
C PRO A 82 -24.59 -17.91 -25.59
N CYS A 83 -24.84 -17.80 -24.28
CA CYS A 83 -23.73 -17.54 -23.35
C CYS A 83 -22.70 -18.68 -23.33
N PRO A 84 -21.47 -18.44 -22.84
CA PRO A 84 -20.40 -19.44 -22.85
C PRO A 84 -20.80 -20.76 -22.17
N GLN A 85 -21.53 -20.68 -21.05
CA GLN A 85 -22.00 -21.85 -20.32
C GLN A 85 -22.99 -22.67 -21.15
N CYS A 86 -24.05 -22.03 -21.67
CA CYS A 86 -25.05 -22.74 -22.45
C CYS A 86 -24.53 -23.24 -23.81
N ALA A 87 -23.54 -22.57 -24.39
CA ALA A 87 -22.84 -23.04 -25.58
C ALA A 87 -22.05 -24.33 -25.30
N ALA A 88 -21.36 -24.40 -24.15
CA ALA A 88 -20.63 -25.59 -23.71
C ALA A 88 -21.58 -26.75 -23.38
N ASP A 89 -22.64 -26.49 -22.60
CA ASP A 89 -23.61 -27.52 -22.19
C ASP A 89 -24.34 -28.15 -23.40
N ARG A 90 -24.48 -27.40 -24.49
CA ARG A 90 -25.11 -27.85 -25.74
C ARG A 90 -24.11 -28.35 -26.79
N GLY A 91 -22.82 -28.36 -26.48
CA GLY A 91 -21.78 -28.89 -27.37
C GLY A 91 -21.64 -28.11 -28.68
N LEU A 92 -21.86 -26.78 -28.68
CA LEU A 92 -21.66 -25.98 -29.88
C LEU A 92 -20.19 -25.96 -30.30
N THR A 93 -19.94 -26.22 -31.59
CA THR A 93 -18.58 -26.23 -32.16
C THR A 93 -18.08 -24.84 -32.55
N SER A 94 -18.98 -23.86 -32.67
CA SER A 94 -18.67 -22.46 -32.93
C SER A 94 -19.73 -21.57 -32.28
N ILE A 95 -19.27 -20.48 -31.65
CA ILE A 95 -20.11 -19.53 -30.93
C ILE A 95 -20.21 -18.16 -31.62
N GLY A 96 -19.39 -17.89 -32.64
CA GLY A 96 -19.48 -16.66 -33.46
C GLY A 96 -19.14 -15.35 -32.73
N TYR A 97 -18.62 -15.42 -31.50
CA TYR A 97 -18.15 -14.29 -30.73
C TYR A 97 -16.86 -14.65 -29.96
N PHE A 98 -16.13 -13.65 -29.47
CA PHE A 98 -14.94 -13.84 -28.66
C PHE A 98 -15.29 -13.75 -27.18
N ILE A 99 -14.81 -14.71 -26.38
CA ILE A 99 -14.81 -14.58 -24.93
C ILE A 99 -13.57 -13.80 -24.55
N ASN A 100 -13.76 -12.50 -24.37
CA ASN A 100 -12.77 -11.64 -23.75
C ASN A 100 -12.82 -11.95 -22.27
N ARG A 101 -12.16 -13.04 -21.83
CA ARG A 101 -11.94 -13.25 -20.40
C ARG A 101 -11.32 -11.95 -19.90
N GLY A 102 -12.15 -11.11 -19.26
CA GLY A 102 -11.91 -9.68 -19.17
C GLY A 102 -10.49 -9.39 -18.76
N ALA A 103 -9.98 -8.21 -19.11
CA ALA A 103 -8.76 -7.66 -18.50
C ALA A 103 -8.65 -8.18 -17.06
N ARG A 104 -7.47 -8.65 -16.66
CA ARG A 104 -7.18 -9.37 -15.39
C ARG A 104 -7.86 -8.82 -14.12
N THR A 105 -8.46 -7.64 -14.18
CA THR A 105 -9.32 -6.95 -13.23
C THR A 105 -10.66 -7.64 -12.91
N THR A 106 -11.27 -8.48 -13.76
CA THR A 106 -12.64 -9.00 -13.50
C THR A 106 -12.80 -10.51 -13.30
N MET A 107 -11.79 -11.34 -13.58
CA MET A 107 -11.83 -12.75 -13.14
C MET A 107 -11.54 -12.84 -11.63
N ARG A 108 -12.49 -13.35 -10.83
CA ARG A 108 -12.15 -14.00 -9.56
C ARG A 108 -11.31 -15.25 -9.86
N VAL A 109 -10.00 -15.06 -10.01
CA VAL A 109 -9.06 -16.17 -10.08
C VAL A 109 -9.15 -16.87 -8.74
N THR A 110 -9.52 -18.16 -8.73
CA THR A 110 -9.37 -18.98 -7.53
C THR A 110 -7.95 -18.80 -7.01
N SER A 111 -7.82 -18.18 -5.84
CA SER A 111 -6.51 -17.84 -5.30
C SER A 111 -5.71 -19.11 -5.16
N ARG A 112 -4.54 -19.15 -5.81
CA ARG A 112 -3.60 -20.26 -5.74
C ARG A 112 -2.65 -20.10 -4.56
N THR A 113 -3.07 -19.42 -3.49
CA THR A 113 -2.23 -19.22 -2.31
C THR A 113 -3.06 -19.19 -1.05
N SER A 114 -2.43 -19.56 0.06
CA SER A 114 -2.96 -19.39 1.40
C SER A 114 -2.08 -18.43 2.23
N VAL A 115 -2.57 -17.96 3.36
CA VAL A 115 -1.87 -16.99 4.23
C VAL A 115 -1.95 -17.42 5.69
N ALA A 116 -0.80 -17.61 6.33
CA ALA A 116 -0.67 -17.68 7.78
C ALA A 116 -0.44 -16.29 8.36
N ILE A 117 -1.29 -15.85 9.29
CA ILE A 117 -1.22 -14.54 9.95
C ILE A 117 -1.02 -14.73 11.45
N ILE A 118 0.05 -14.15 11.98
CA ILE A 118 0.34 -14.14 13.41
C ILE A 118 0.29 -12.69 13.88
N ILE A 119 -0.60 -12.37 14.82
CA ILE A 119 -0.73 -11.03 15.40
C ILE A 119 -0.29 -11.07 16.86
N TYR A 120 0.91 -10.55 17.14
CA TYR A 120 1.37 -10.29 18.49
C TYR A 120 0.85 -8.93 18.98
N HIS A 121 0.37 -8.84 20.20
CA HIS A 121 -0.13 -7.58 20.76
C HIS A 121 0.19 -7.41 22.24
N LEU A 122 0.25 -6.15 22.68
CA LEU A 122 0.14 -5.81 24.11
C LEU A 122 -1.28 -6.12 24.61
N ASN A 123 -1.41 -6.30 25.92
CA ASN A 123 -2.72 -6.57 26.52
C ASN A 123 -3.73 -5.42 26.27
N SER A 124 -3.27 -4.17 26.30
CA SER A 124 -4.05 -2.98 25.99
C SER A 124 -4.62 -2.97 24.57
N PHE A 125 -4.00 -3.68 23.62
CA PHE A 125 -4.41 -3.74 22.22
C PHE A 125 -5.20 -5.00 21.85
N ASN A 126 -5.62 -5.82 22.82
CA ASN A 126 -6.35 -7.07 22.56
C ASN A 126 -7.60 -6.88 21.68
N ALA A 127 -8.44 -5.89 21.99
CA ALA A 127 -9.65 -5.62 21.20
C ALA A 127 -9.33 -5.23 19.75
N LEU A 128 -8.30 -4.41 19.56
CA LEU A 128 -7.87 -3.97 18.23
C LEU A 128 -7.23 -5.11 17.43
N ALA A 129 -6.41 -5.95 18.07
CA ALA A 129 -5.80 -7.12 17.46
C ALA A 129 -6.85 -8.14 16.98
N ARG A 130 -7.89 -8.38 17.80
CA ARG A 130 -9.03 -9.23 17.41
C ARG A 130 -9.79 -8.65 16.23
N SER A 131 -10.12 -7.36 16.28
CA SER A 131 -10.82 -6.70 15.18
C SER A 131 -10.01 -6.75 13.88
N LEU A 132 -8.70 -6.50 13.94
CA LEU A 132 -7.82 -6.64 12.78
C LEU A 132 -7.81 -8.07 12.24
N SER A 133 -7.70 -9.08 13.11
CA SER A 133 -7.76 -10.49 12.71
C SER A 133 -9.05 -10.81 11.93
N GLU A 134 -10.20 -10.38 12.46
CA GLU A 134 -11.51 -10.58 11.83
C GLU A 134 -11.61 -9.86 10.48
N GLN A 135 -11.13 -8.61 10.40
CA GLN A 135 -11.11 -7.83 9.17
C GLN A 135 -10.21 -8.46 8.10
N LEU A 136 -9.01 -8.91 8.47
CA LEU A 136 -8.08 -9.57 7.55
C LEU A 136 -8.63 -10.90 7.05
N HIS A 137 -9.20 -11.71 7.95
CA HIS A 137 -9.81 -12.97 7.58
C HIS A 137 -10.98 -12.74 6.61
N ALA A 138 -11.91 -11.84 6.94
CA ALA A 138 -13.06 -11.53 6.09
C ALA A 138 -12.63 -10.98 4.72
N ALA A 139 -11.66 -10.06 4.70
CA ALA A 139 -11.17 -9.42 3.48
C ALA A 139 -10.42 -10.38 2.56
N LEU A 140 -9.74 -11.40 3.09
CA LEU A 140 -9.05 -12.42 2.27
C LEU A 140 -9.99 -13.55 1.86
N ALA A 141 -10.90 -13.96 2.76
CA ALA A 141 -11.89 -15.01 2.50
C ALA A 141 -12.88 -14.60 1.40
N SER A 142 -13.22 -13.30 1.27
CA SER A 142 -14.05 -12.80 0.16
C SER A 142 -13.42 -13.01 -1.23
N PHE A 143 -12.09 -13.19 -1.28
CA PHE A 143 -11.34 -13.56 -2.49
C PHE A 143 -10.92 -15.04 -2.49
N TYR A 144 -11.58 -15.87 -1.67
CA TYR A 144 -11.32 -17.32 -1.56
C TYR A 144 -9.86 -17.65 -1.20
N ILE A 145 -9.18 -16.78 -0.45
CA ILE A 145 -7.84 -17.04 0.06
C ILE A 145 -7.98 -17.77 1.39
N PRO A 146 -7.49 -19.00 1.54
CA PRO A 146 -7.48 -19.69 2.82
C PRO A 146 -6.55 -18.97 3.81
N VAL A 147 -7.05 -18.70 5.01
CA VAL A 147 -6.33 -17.98 6.06
C VAL A 147 -6.30 -18.79 7.34
N ALA A 148 -5.10 -19.03 7.85
CA ALA A 148 -4.88 -19.47 9.23
C ALA A 148 -4.40 -18.27 10.04
N CYS A 149 -5.17 -17.84 11.04
CA CYS A 149 -4.87 -16.62 11.80
C CYS A 149 -4.85 -16.89 13.30
N GLN A 150 -3.80 -16.40 13.98
CA GLN A 150 -3.67 -16.50 15.43
C GLN A 150 -3.29 -15.16 16.04
N THR A 151 -3.98 -14.78 17.11
CA THR A 151 -3.62 -13.63 17.96
C THR A 151 -2.94 -14.12 19.24
N ARG A 152 -1.89 -13.42 19.67
CA ARG A 152 -1.10 -13.77 20.86
C ARG A 152 -0.62 -12.53 21.59
N LEU A 153 -0.53 -12.65 22.91
CA LEU A 153 0.23 -11.69 23.70
C LEU A 153 1.72 -11.84 23.40
N ILE A 154 2.42 -10.72 23.21
CA ILE A 154 3.84 -10.69 22.80
C ILE A 154 4.71 -11.63 23.67
N HIS A 155 4.53 -11.63 24.99
CA HIS A 155 5.39 -12.40 25.91
C HIS A 155 5.21 -13.91 25.88
N ARG A 156 4.12 -14.40 25.30
CA ARG A 156 3.93 -15.85 25.18
C ARG A 156 4.74 -16.40 24.00
N GLY A 157 5.05 -15.56 23.02
CA GLY A 157 5.64 -15.97 21.77
C GLY A 157 4.84 -17.10 21.10
N PHE A 158 5.47 -17.77 20.14
CA PHE A 158 5.05 -19.08 19.66
C PHE A 158 6.06 -20.12 20.13
N THR A 159 5.59 -21.29 20.55
CA THR A 159 6.44 -22.48 20.59
C THR A 159 6.59 -23.06 19.18
N SER A 160 7.63 -23.85 18.93
CA SER A 160 7.81 -24.52 17.63
C SER A 160 6.65 -25.47 17.31
N HIS A 161 6.06 -26.12 18.32
CA HIS A 161 4.91 -27.00 18.15
C HIS A 161 3.65 -26.23 17.72
N GLU A 162 3.35 -25.10 18.36
CA GLU A 162 2.22 -24.24 17.96
C GLU A 162 2.39 -23.67 16.55
N ALA A 163 3.64 -23.40 16.15
CA ALA A 163 3.93 -22.95 14.78
C ALA A 163 3.65 -24.08 13.77
N ASP A 164 4.00 -25.32 14.09
CA ASP A 164 3.68 -26.48 13.24
C ASP A 164 2.14 -26.71 13.17
N LEU A 165 1.40 -26.54 14.28
CA LEU A 165 -0.07 -26.64 14.27
C LEU A 165 -0.73 -25.58 13.38
N LEU A 166 -0.25 -24.33 13.43
CA LEU A 166 -0.74 -23.26 12.54
C LEU A 166 -0.56 -23.62 11.07
N PHE A 167 0.52 -24.32 10.74
CA PHE A 167 0.78 -24.77 9.37
C PHE A 167 -0.14 -25.90 8.93
N GLU A 168 -0.54 -26.77 9.85
CA GLU A 168 -1.50 -27.84 9.56
C GLU A 168 -2.91 -27.32 9.23
N GLU A 169 -3.25 -26.10 9.66
CA GLU A 169 -4.51 -25.43 9.29
C GLU A 169 -4.54 -24.96 7.83
N LEU A 170 -3.37 -24.84 7.17
CA LEU A 170 -3.30 -24.40 5.78
C LEU A 170 -3.46 -25.57 4.80
N PRO A 171 -4.09 -25.35 3.62
CA PRO A 171 -4.15 -26.35 2.56
C PRO A 171 -2.74 -26.73 2.08
N ARG A 172 -2.45 -28.04 2.07
CA ARG A 172 -1.12 -28.58 1.72
C ARG A 172 -0.79 -28.51 0.24
N ASP A 173 -1.80 -28.36 -0.61
CA ASP A 173 -1.73 -28.30 -2.07
C ASP A 173 -1.48 -26.88 -2.60
N LEU A 174 -1.53 -25.87 -1.74
CA LEU A 174 -1.32 -24.47 -2.10
C LEU A 174 0.00 -23.92 -1.54
N PRO A 175 0.76 -23.10 -2.31
CA PRO A 175 1.81 -22.29 -1.72
C PRO A 175 1.21 -21.34 -0.70
N TYR A 176 2.01 -20.96 0.31
CA TYR A 176 1.54 -20.12 1.39
C TYR A 176 2.45 -18.92 1.64
N HIS A 177 1.86 -17.87 2.19
CA HIS A 177 2.55 -16.69 2.70
C HIS A 177 2.52 -16.68 4.23
N VAL A 178 3.55 -16.13 4.86
CA VAL A 178 3.59 -15.90 6.31
C VAL A 178 3.60 -14.41 6.57
N VAL A 179 2.73 -13.97 7.46
CA VAL A 179 2.68 -12.58 7.91
C VAL A 179 2.73 -12.53 9.42
N VAL A 180 3.65 -11.73 9.95
CA VAL A 180 3.73 -11.41 11.37
C VAL A 180 3.40 -9.94 11.56
N ILE A 181 2.42 -9.65 12.38
CA ILE A 181 2.06 -8.30 12.81
C ILE A 181 2.40 -8.20 14.29
N PHE A 182 3.09 -7.15 14.72
CA PHE A 182 3.23 -6.86 16.14
C PHE A 182 2.65 -5.48 16.48
N MET A 183 1.83 -5.43 17.52
CA MET A 183 1.15 -4.23 18.01
C MET A 183 1.73 -3.87 19.38
N THR A 184 2.58 -2.85 19.40
CA THR A 184 3.33 -2.44 20.58
C THR A 184 3.60 -0.93 20.56
N GLU A 185 4.34 -0.43 21.53
CA GLU A 185 4.81 0.94 21.62
C GLU A 185 6.35 0.97 21.57
N GLY A 186 6.92 1.98 20.93
CA GLY A 186 8.36 2.25 20.96
C GLY A 186 8.73 3.09 22.18
N ASP A 187 9.82 2.74 22.85
CA ASP A 187 10.32 3.50 24.00
C ASP A 187 11.32 4.59 23.56
N PRO A 188 11.23 5.83 24.05
CA PRO A 188 12.15 6.92 23.68
C PRO A 188 13.61 6.68 24.13
N GLN A 189 13.85 5.75 25.06
CA GLN A 189 15.18 5.32 25.48
C GLN A 189 15.70 4.14 24.65
N GLY A 190 14.91 3.62 23.71
CA GLY A 190 15.22 2.44 22.89
C GLY A 190 14.50 1.19 23.38
N GLY A 191 14.19 0.28 22.48
CA GLY A 191 13.41 -0.92 22.73
C GLY A 191 11.92 -0.78 22.38
N TRP A 192 11.23 -1.91 22.45
CA TRP A 192 9.77 -1.98 22.35
C TRP A 192 9.18 -2.45 23.67
N TRP A 193 7.95 -2.00 23.92
CA TRP A 193 7.18 -2.46 25.08
C TRP A 193 6.79 -3.94 24.93
N HIS A 194 6.78 -4.62 26.06
CA HIS A 194 6.60 -6.06 26.18
C HIS A 194 5.92 -6.38 27.51
N THR A 195 4.76 -7.02 27.48
CA THR A 195 4.00 -7.34 28.70
C THR A 195 4.71 -8.44 29.50
N ILE A 196 5.30 -8.18 30.67
CA ILE A 196 6.26 -9.12 31.28
C ILE A 196 5.61 -10.35 31.93
N ASN A 197 4.39 -10.25 32.50
CA ASN A 197 3.79 -11.35 33.27
C ASN A 197 2.27 -11.43 33.18
N TYR A 198 1.75 -12.65 33.35
CA TYR A 198 0.33 -12.92 33.59
C TYR A 198 -0.12 -12.24 34.90
N GLY A 199 -1.11 -11.34 34.82
CA GLY A 199 -1.78 -10.77 35.99
C GLY A 199 -1.14 -9.52 36.60
N SER A 200 0.15 -9.24 36.37
CA SER A 200 0.71 -7.92 36.65
C SER A 200 0.68 -7.09 35.37
N GLN A 201 -0.11 -6.02 35.34
CA GLN A 201 -0.12 -5.01 34.26
C GLN A 201 1.19 -4.21 34.16
N LYS A 202 2.34 -4.80 34.48
CA LYS A 202 3.64 -4.16 34.35
C LYS A 202 4.20 -4.51 32.99
N ASP A 203 3.98 -3.62 32.05
CA ASP A 203 4.72 -3.63 30.79
C ASP A 203 6.19 -3.31 31.09
N GLY A 204 7.07 -3.96 30.34
CA GLY A 204 8.52 -3.81 30.41
C GLY A 204 9.09 -3.48 29.05
N ARG A 205 10.29 -2.95 29.06
CA ARG A 205 11.02 -2.61 27.85
C ARG A 205 12.04 -3.71 27.56
N VAL A 206 12.08 -4.18 26.32
CA VAL A 206 13.09 -5.11 25.83
C VAL A 206 13.81 -4.51 24.63
N SER A 207 15.05 -4.95 24.39
CA SER A 207 15.80 -4.49 23.21
C SER A 207 15.08 -4.90 21.92
N GLU A 208 15.35 -4.18 20.82
CA GLU A 208 14.73 -4.50 19.53
C GLU A 208 15.12 -5.88 19.01
N GLU A 209 16.37 -6.29 19.22
CA GLU A 209 16.84 -7.62 18.81
C GLU A 209 16.14 -8.72 19.63
N ASP A 210 16.04 -8.57 20.95
CA ASP A 210 15.36 -9.54 21.82
C ASP A 210 13.86 -9.61 21.53
N PHE A 211 13.24 -8.46 21.24
CA PHE A 211 11.83 -8.40 20.86
C PHE A 211 11.56 -9.17 19.57
N LEU A 212 12.37 -8.91 18.53
CA LEU A 212 12.23 -9.58 17.24
C LEU A 212 12.56 -11.07 17.34
N GLU A 213 13.56 -11.47 18.15
CA GLU A 213 13.85 -12.88 18.40
C GLU A 213 12.67 -13.56 19.09
N THR A 214 12.06 -12.93 20.10
CA THR A 214 10.87 -13.44 20.79
C THR A 214 9.70 -13.67 19.82
N CYS A 215 9.43 -12.71 18.94
CA CYS A 215 8.30 -12.79 18.00
C CYS A 215 8.56 -13.74 16.82
N LEU A 216 9.81 -13.85 16.34
CA LEU A 216 10.11 -14.41 15.02
C LEU A 216 10.88 -15.75 15.06
N LYS A 217 11.59 -16.07 16.15
CA LYS A 217 12.47 -17.26 16.21
C LYS A 217 11.76 -18.56 15.87
N SER A 218 10.63 -18.84 16.53
CA SER A 218 9.89 -20.09 16.34
C SER A 218 9.20 -20.19 14.98
N LEU A 219 9.07 -19.06 14.28
CA LEU A 219 8.45 -18.97 12.95
C LEU A 219 9.48 -19.10 11.82
N LYS A 220 10.79 -19.19 12.11
CA LYS A 220 11.87 -19.26 11.10
C LYS A 220 11.67 -20.44 10.13
N LYS A 221 11.22 -21.61 10.61
CA LYS A 221 10.94 -22.79 9.76
C LYS A 221 9.78 -22.53 8.79
N LEU A 222 8.69 -21.95 9.27
CA LEU A 222 7.54 -21.58 8.45
C LEU A 222 7.92 -20.53 7.41
N ALA A 223 8.62 -19.49 7.84
CA ALA A 223 9.09 -18.42 6.97
C ALA A 223 10.02 -18.95 5.87
N ASN A 224 10.88 -19.92 6.18
CA ASN A 224 11.77 -20.57 5.20
C ASN A 224 11.02 -21.35 4.11
N ASN A 225 9.87 -21.92 4.41
CA ASN A 225 9.13 -22.71 3.43
C ASN A 225 8.03 -21.90 2.71
N ALA A 226 7.77 -20.67 3.17
CA ALA A 226 6.77 -19.78 2.59
C ALA A 226 7.22 -19.16 1.26
N LYS A 227 6.26 -18.85 0.38
CA LYS A 227 6.49 -18.05 -0.84
C LYS A 227 6.94 -16.63 -0.52
N SER A 228 6.40 -16.04 0.54
CA SER A 228 6.99 -14.86 1.19
C SER A 228 6.69 -14.85 2.68
N ALA A 229 7.56 -14.20 3.45
CA ALA A 229 7.47 -14.03 4.88
C ALA A 229 7.67 -12.55 5.24
N ARG A 230 6.61 -11.87 5.66
CA ARG A 230 6.61 -10.40 5.86
C ARG A 230 6.27 -10.04 7.31
N VAL A 231 6.93 -9.01 7.81
CA VAL A 231 6.68 -8.47 9.15
C VAL A 231 6.15 -7.04 9.06
N PHE A 232 5.09 -6.74 9.80
CA PHE A 232 4.51 -5.41 9.93
C PHE A 232 4.52 -5.00 11.39
N GLY A 233 5.26 -3.95 11.71
CA GLY A 233 5.19 -3.30 13.02
C GLY A 233 4.05 -2.29 13.05
N MET A 234 3.24 -2.36 14.09
CA MET A 234 2.26 -1.34 14.45
C MET A 234 2.72 -0.74 15.78
N SER A 235 3.68 0.17 15.71
CA SER A 235 4.25 0.85 16.88
C SER A 235 4.68 2.26 16.54
N CYS A 236 4.59 3.19 17.49
CA CYS A 236 5.27 4.48 17.34
C CYS A 236 6.80 4.26 17.23
N GLY A 237 7.46 5.11 16.45
CA GLY A 237 8.87 5.03 16.09
C GLY A 237 9.80 5.83 16.99
N PHE A 238 9.46 6.00 18.29
CA PHE A 238 10.33 6.70 19.25
C PHE A 238 11.71 6.06 19.34
N ASN A 239 11.75 4.74 19.49
CA ASN A 239 12.97 3.96 19.59
C ASN A 239 13.82 4.04 18.31
N LEU A 240 13.19 4.20 17.14
CA LEU A 240 13.88 4.30 15.85
C LEU A 240 14.75 5.56 15.71
N LYS A 241 14.53 6.57 16.58
CA LYS A 241 15.37 7.78 16.65
C LYS A 241 16.63 7.58 17.50
N VAL A 242 16.69 6.52 18.30
CA VAL A 242 17.82 6.23 19.17
C VAL A 242 18.99 5.71 18.34
N LYS A 243 20.18 6.25 18.62
CA LYS A 243 21.40 5.93 17.87
C LYS A 243 21.69 4.43 17.94
N GLY A 244 21.83 3.81 16.77
CA GLY A 244 22.23 2.40 16.65
C GLY A 244 21.06 1.41 16.57
N VAL A 245 19.85 1.78 17.01
CA VAL A 245 18.65 0.91 16.98
C VAL A 245 18.35 0.44 15.56
N MET A 246 18.27 1.36 14.60
CA MET A 246 18.01 1.00 13.21
C MET A 246 19.04 0.03 12.64
N SER A 247 20.33 0.19 12.98
CA SER A 247 21.38 -0.72 12.55
C SER A 247 21.24 -2.11 13.17
N ALA A 248 20.80 -2.20 14.43
CA ALA A 248 20.54 -3.46 15.11
C ALA A 248 19.36 -4.21 14.46
N ILE A 249 18.25 -3.51 14.22
CA ILE A 249 17.08 -4.08 13.51
C ILE A 249 17.48 -4.59 12.12
N VAL A 250 18.22 -3.79 11.34
CA VAL A 250 18.66 -4.19 9.99
C VAL A 250 19.54 -5.44 10.05
N ARG A 251 20.53 -5.47 10.96
CA ARG A 251 21.42 -6.62 11.13
C ARG A 251 20.66 -7.89 11.55
N TYR A 252 19.70 -7.75 12.45
CA TYR A 252 18.83 -8.86 12.84
C TYR A 252 18.09 -9.37 11.61
N MET A 253 17.36 -8.50 10.91
CA MET A 253 16.55 -8.86 9.76
C MET A 253 17.38 -9.52 8.64
N GLU A 254 18.56 -8.99 8.30
CA GLU A 254 19.46 -9.54 7.28
C GLU A 254 19.77 -11.03 7.49
N ARG A 255 19.84 -11.48 8.76
CA ARG A 255 20.15 -12.87 9.15
C ARG A 255 18.92 -13.77 9.28
N THR A 256 17.72 -13.24 9.08
CA THR A 256 16.47 -14.01 9.19
C THR A 256 15.89 -14.38 7.83
N PRO A 257 15.02 -15.42 7.77
CA PRO A 257 14.31 -15.79 6.54
C PRO A 257 13.12 -14.87 6.20
N PHE A 258 12.93 -13.76 6.93
CA PHE A 258 11.88 -12.80 6.64
C PHE A 258 12.32 -11.84 5.53
N ASP A 259 11.48 -11.73 4.50
CA ASP A 259 11.74 -10.95 3.31
C ASP A 259 11.62 -9.45 3.57
N SER A 260 10.71 -9.05 4.47
CA SER A 260 10.47 -7.65 4.74
C SER A 260 10.07 -7.32 6.18
N LEU A 261 10.39 -6.11 6.61
CA LEU A 261 9.88 -5.47 7.81
C LEU A 261 9.43 -4.05 7.49
N VAL A 262 8.18 -3.72 7.81
CA VAL A 262 7.61 -2.37 7.67
C VAL A 262 7.37 -1.77 9.05
N LEU A 263 7.89 -0.58 9.31
CA LEU A 263 7.76 0.12 10.60
C LEU A 263 7.27 1.55 10.41
N PRO A 264 6.28 2.02 11.18
CA PRO A 264 6.00 3.44 11.34
C PRO A 264 7.22 4.19 11.91
N ASN A 265 7.61 5.30 11.28
CA ASN A 265 8.73 6.16 11.67
C ASN A 265 8.32 7.35 12.56
N THR A 266 7.02 7.57 12.72
CA THR A 266 6.43 8.67 13.47
C THR A 266 6.50 8.42 14.97
N CYS A 267 6.74 9.44 15.78
CA CYS A 267 6.66 9.31 17.24
C CYS A 267 5.22 9.30 17.77
N SER A 268 4.22 9.62 16.94
CA SER A 268 2.82 9.66 17.33
C SER A 268 2.01 8.79 16.37
N LEU A 269 1.78 7.53 16.74
CA LEU A 269 0.97 6.59 15.97
C LEU A 269 -0.36 6.38 16.67
N LEU A 270 -1.46 6.72 16.00
CA LEU A 270 -2.79 6.29 16.40
C LEU A 270 -3.08 4.95 15.70
N LEU A 271 -3.05 3.87 16.48
CA LEU A 271 -3.17 2.52 15.94
C LEU A 271 -4.48 2.28 15.19
N CYS A 272 -5.59 2.86 15.66
CA CYS A 272 -6.90 2.74 15.01
C CYS A 272 -6.86 3.24 13.56
N GLU A 273 -6.26 4.40 13.31
CA GLU A 273 -6.18 5.00 11.96
C GLU A 273 -5.23 4.22 11.04
N TYR A 274 -4.21 3.57 11.60
CA TYR A 274 -3.25 2.77 10.84
C TYR A 274 -3.75 1.34 10.55
N VAL A 275 -4.56 0.76 11.44
CA VAL A 275 -5.09 -0.60 11.28
C VAL A 275 -6.06 -0.69 10.09
N HIS A 276 -6.81 0.37 9.80
CA HIS A 276 -7.83 0.36 8.73
C HIS A 276 -7.28 0.16 7.31
N ILE A 277 -5.99 0.42 7.05
CA ILE A 277 -5.41 0.21 5.72
C ILE A 277 -4.95 -1.24 5.47
N PHE A 278 -4.91 -2.09 6.50
CA PHE A 278 -4.37 -3.45 6.41
C PHE A 278 -5.17 -4.40 5.52
N PRO A 279 -6.51 -4.40 5.54
CA PRO A 279 -7.30 -5.20 4.61
C PRO A 279 -6.94 -4.92 3.13
N GLU A 280 -6.84 -3.64 2.75
CA GLU A 280 -6.47 -3.27 1.38
C GLU A 280 -5.01 -3.66 1.06
N ILE A 281 -4.08 -3.50 2.02
CA ILE A 281 -2.69 -3.97 1.86
C ILE A 281 -2.67 -5.47 1.57
N PHE A 282 -3.39 -6.27 2.36
CA PHE A 282 -3.36 -7.73 2.27
C PHE A 282 -3.98 -8.23 0.97
N ILE A 283 -5.08 -7.62 0.51
CA ILE A 283 -5.67 -7.92 -0.80
C ILE A 283 -4.65 -7.61 -1.91
N ASN A 284 -4.00 -6.44 -1.90
CA ASN A 284 -2.99 -6.10 -2.90
C ASN A 284 -1.80 -7.05 -2.91
N LEU A 285 -1.32 -7.48 -1.74
CA LEU A 285 -0.19 -8.39 -1.63
C LEU A 285 -0.52 -9.82 -2.04
N PHE A 286 -1.64 -10.37 -1.56
CA PHE A 286 -1.89 -11.81 -1.61
C PHE A 286 -2.91 -12.22 -2.67
N TYR A 287 -3.87 -11.36 -3.00
CA TYR A 287 -4.78 -11.59 -4.11
C TYR A 287 -4.19 -11.06 -5.42
N PHE A 288 -3.82 -9.77 -5.47
CA PHE A 288 -3.27 -9.15 -6.68
C PHE A 288 -1.79 -9.47 -6.93
N GLY A 289 -1.07 -10.02 -5.94
CA GLY A 289 0.35 -10.33 -6.07
C GLY A 289 1.24 -9.10 -6.29
N ALA A 290 0.80 -7.91 -5.86
CA ALA A 290 1.53 -6.67 -6.05
C ALA A 290 2.79 -6.61 -5.15
N GLY A 291 3.81 -5.88 -5.61
CA GLY A 291 5.02 -5.62 -4.83
C GLY A 291 4.73 -4.79 -3.56
N LEU A 292 5.52 -5.01 -2.50
CA LEU A 292 5.29 -4.38 -1.20
C LEU A 292 5.31 -2.85 -1.25
N GLU A 293 6.34 -2.27 -1.85
CA GLU A 293 6.49 -0.81 -1.98
C GLU A 293 5.30 -0.21 -2.73
N ARG A 294 4.94 -0.79 -3.89
CA ARG A 294 3.80 -0.34 -4.69
C ARG A 294 2.48 -0.42 -3.92
N THR A 295 2.27 -1.51 -3.17
CA THR A 295 1.09 -1.67 -2.32
C THR A 295 1.04 -0.58 -1.26
N LEU A 296 2.12 -0.32 -0.54
CA LEU A 296 2.15 0.70 0.50
C LEU A 296 1.97 2.12 -0.08
N HIS A 297 2.59 2.43 -1.22
CA HIS A 297 2.39 3.72 -1.88
C HIS A 297 0.92 3.92 -2.31
N ARG A 298 0.26 2.86 -2.78
CA ARG A 298 -1.16 2.91 -3.14
C ARG A 298 -2.06 3.08 -1.92
N THR A 299 -1.91 2.24 -0.90
CA THR A 299 -2.87 2.16 0.21
C THR A 299 -2.60 3.23 1.27
N TRP A 300 -1.38 3.25 1.84
CA TRP A 300 -0.99 4.26 2.82
C TRP A 300 -0.91 5.65 2.18
N GLY A 301 -0.35 5.75 0.97
CA GLY A 301 -0.21 7.05 0.29
C GLY A 301 -1.56 7.73 0.03
N LYS A 302 -2.61 6.97 -0.33
CA LYS A 302 -3.96 7.52 -0.59
C LYS A 302 -4.76 7.81 0.68
N SER A 303 -4.57 7.04 1.75
CA SER A 303 -5.27 7.28 3.03
C SER A 303 -4.79 8.57 3.69
N LYS A 304 -5.71 9.56 3.79
CA LYS A 304 -5.41 10.85 4.43
C LYS A 304 -5.11 10.67 5.91
N GLU A 305 -5.86 9.79 6.57
CA GLU A 305 -5.73 9.43 7.96
C GLU A 305 -4.37 8.79 8.18
N ALA A 306 -4.10 7.61 7.58
CA ALA A 306 -2.86 6.88 7.84
C ALA A 306 -1.58 7.69 7.53
N ARG A 307 -1.58 8.49 6.45
CA ARG A 307 -0.42 9.31 6.07
C ARG A 307 -0.21 10.56 6.93
N THR A 308 -1.26 11.10 7.54
CA THR A 308 -1.13 12.28 8.42
C THR A 308 -0.35 11.92 9.68
N HIS A 309 -0.52 10.69 10.14
CA HIS A 309 0.11 10.24 11.37
C HIS A 309 1.49 9.61 11.13
N THR A 310 1.73 9.00 9.96
CA THR A 310 2.82 8.01 9.81
C THR A 310 3.68 8.22 8.56
N GLY A 311 5.00 8.26 8.73
CA GLY A 311 5.96 7.87 7.67
C GLY A 311 6.39 6.41 7.87
N LEU A 312 6.91 5.75 6.84
CA LEU A 312 7.24 4.32 6.87
C LEU A 312 8.73 4.07 6.67
N ILE A 313 9.31 3.21 7.48
CA ILE A 313 10.57 2.54 7.17
C ILE A 313 10.23 1.20 6.54
N ILE A 314 10.77 0.95 5.36
CA ILE A 314 10.64 -0.32 4.65
C ILE A 314 12.02 -0.97 4.62
N MET A 315 12.09 -2.18 5.14
CA MET A 315 13.16 -3.13 4.87
C MET A 315 12.57 -4.19 3.96
N ASP A 316 13.09 -4.36 2.75
CA ASP A 316 12.58 -5.35 1.80
C ASP A 316 13.73 -5.94 0.98
N ARG A 317 13.62 -7.23 0.65
CA ARG A 317 14.53 -7.91 -0.27
C ARG A 317 13.71 -8.70 -1.29
N ALA A 318 14.15 -8.69 -2.54
CA ALA A 318 13.42 -9.36 -3.62
C ALA A 318 13.52 -10.90 -3.52
N ARG A 319 14.65 -11.38 -2.98
CA ARG A 319 14.96 -12.79 -2.72
C ARG A 319 15.73 -12.92 -1.42
N ARG A 320 15.67 -14.08 -0.77
CA ARG A 320 16.31 -14.30 0.54
C ARG A 320 17.83 -14.15 0.54
N ASP A 321 18.46 -14.51 -0.57
CA ASP A 321 19.89 -14.37 -0.85
C ASP A 321 20.29 -12.95 -1.29
N SER A 322 19.32 -12.08 -1.59
CA SER A 322 19.58 -10.71 -1.99
C SER A 322 19.75 -9.77 -0.81
N ASP A 323 20.50 -8.70 -1.07
CA ASP A 323 20.72 -7.61 -0.15
C ASP A 323 19.43 -6.95 0.33
N MET A 324 19.28 -6.80 1.65
CA MET A 324 18.17 -6.04 2.25
C MET A 324 18.27 -4.56 1.90
N LYS A 325 17.27 -4.05 1.17
CA LYS A 325 17.14 -2.62 0.90
C LYS A 325 16.37 -1.99 2.06
N VAL A 326 16.88 -0.87 2.56
CA VAL A 326 16.26 -0.13 3.65
C VAL A 326 16.00 1.29 3.17
N GLN A 327 14.76 1.74 3.30
CA GLN A 327 14.30 3.05 2.85
C GLN A 327 13.37 3.67 3.87
N LEU A 328 13.43 4.99 4.00
CA LEU A 328 12.45 5.81 4.69
C LEU A 328 11.57 6.48 3.64
N ILE A 329 10.26 6.34 3.79
CA ILE A 329 9.25 6.98 2.95
C ILE A 329 8.39 7.88 3.84
N SER A 330 8.21 9.12 3.41
CA SER A 330 7.42 10.11 4.13
C SER A 330 6.49 10.86 3.18
N TYR A 331 5.27 11.16 3.62
CA TYR A 331 4.38 12.06 2.91
C TYR A 331 4.93 13.49 3.00
N ALA A 332 5.16 14.12 1.84
CA ALA A 332 5.90 15.37 1.73
C ALA A 332 5.30 16.27 0.64
N PRO A 333 4.09 16.82 0.86
CA PRO A 333 3.49 17.75 -0.07
C PRO A 333 4.36 19.01 -0.19
N VAL A 334 4.74 19.38 -1.43
CA VAL A 334 5.61 20.55 -1.68
C VAL A 334 5.09 21.83 -1.02
N ILE A 335 3.77 21.99 -0.95
CA ILE A 335 3.11 23.18 -0.38
C ILE A 335 3.36 23.40 1.12
N SER A 336 3.67 22.37 1.90
CA SER A 336 3.85 22.48 3.35
C SER A 336 5.07 21.74 3.91
N CYS A 337 5.68 20.85 3.11
CA CYS A 337 6.76 19.98 3.52
C CYS A 337 7.70 19.61 2.34
N PRO A 338 8.36 20.60 1.68
CA PRO A 338 9.26 20.31 0.56
C PRO A 338 10.38 19.35 0.99
N LEU A 339 10.61 18.29 0.20
CA LEU A 339 11.61 17.25 0.52
C LEU A 339 11.51 16.68 1.97
N GLY A 340 10.30 16.71 2.55
CA GLY A 340 10.05 16.20 3.90
C GLY A 340 10.48 17.16 5.01
N VAL A 341 10.72 18.43 4.70
CA VAL A 341 11.09 19.48 5.66
C VAL A 341 9.86 20.29 6.04
N PRO A 342 9.35 20.20 7.29
CA PRO A 342 8.16 20.94 7.70
C PRO A 342 8.42 22.46 7.66
N LEU A 343 7.52 23.21 7.03
CA LEU A 343 7.58 24.66 7.02
C LEU A 343 7.11 25.24 8.37
N PRO A 344 7.64 26.39 8.82
CA PRO A 344 7.10 27.09 9.97
C PRO A 344 5.65 27.48 9.73
N LEU A 345 4.83 27.60 10.77
CA LEU A 345 3.44 28.02 10.60
C LEU A 345 3.37 29.46 10.08
N ALA A 346 2.71 29.67 8.94
CA ALA A 346 2.61 31.01 8.34
C ALA A 346 1.99 32.05 9.29
N LYS A 347 1.01 31.65 10.11
CA LYS A 347 0.40 32.49 11.15
C LYS A 347 1.38 32.96 12.23
N THR A 348 2.32 32.12 12.64
CA THR A 348 3.31 32.51 13.67
C THR A 348 4.37 33.44 13.10
N VAL A 349 4.62 33.37 11.79
CA VAL A 349 5.58 34.22 11.09
C VAL A 349 4.98 35.57 10.70
N CYS A 350 3.78 35.57 10.12
CA CYS A 350 3.11 36.76 9.60
C CYS A 350 2.27 37.50 10.65
N GLY A 351 1.86 36.83 11.73
CA GLY A 351 0.94 37.38 12.73
C GLY A 351 -0.52 37.46 12.29
N CYS A 352 -0.84 37.27 11.00
CA CYS A 352 -2.23 37.22 10.54
C CYS A 352 -2.89 35.87 10.91
N PRO A 353 -4.15 35.88 11.42
CA PRO A 353 -4.87 34.66 11.80
C PRO A 353 -5.02 33.65 10.65
N GLU A 354 -5.32 34.14 9.45
CA GLU A 354 -5.59 33.33 8.24
C GLU A 354 -4.36 33.16 7.33
N ALA A 355 -3.15 33.39 7.86
CA ALA A 355 -1.94 33.27 7.05
C ALA A 355 -1.65 31.81 6.69
N ASN A 356 -1.49 31.56 5.39
CA ASN A 356 -1.05 30.28 4.83
C ASN A 356 0.07 30.50 3.80
N TRP A 357 0.99 29.54 3.72
CA TRP A 357 2.02 29.53 2.67
C TRP A 357 1.41 29.18 1.31
N SER A 358 1.79 29.92 0.29
CA SER A 358 1.54 29.61 -1.12
C SER A 358 2.87 29.35 -1.79
N PHE A 359 3.08 28.12 -2.27
CA PHE A 359 4.21 27.78 -3.12
C PHE A 359 4.21 28.64 -4.39
N LYS A 360 5.38 29.20 -4.74
CA LYS A 360 5.56 30.07 -5.90
C LYS A 360 6.41 29.43 -6.97
N LYS A 361 7.58 28.93 -6.60
CA LYS A 361 8.49 28.27 -7.54
C LYS A 361 9.54 27.44 -6.82
N GLU A 362 10.07 26.48 -7.56
CA GLU A 362 11.26 25.72 -7.25
C GLU A 362 12.39 26.22 -8.15
N LEU A 363 13.58 26.33 -7.59
CA LEU A 363 14.78 26.78 -8.29
C LEU A 363 15.89 25.74 -8.10
N GLN A 364 16.38 25.20 -9.21
CA GLN A 364 17.55 24.32 -9.19
C GLN A 364 18.81 25.15 -8.86
N HIS A 365 19.56 24.71 -7.86
CA HIS A 365 20.84 25.29 -7.46
C HIS A 365 21.84 24.19 -7.08
N PRO A 366 22.21 23.28 -8.02
CA PRO A 366 22.88 22.04 -7.67
C PRO A 366 24.16 22.26 -6.84
N PRO A 367 24.40 21.44 -5.80
CA PRO A 367 23.63 20.25 -5.38
C PRO A 367 22.36 20.56 -4.55
N GLU A 368 22.00 21.82 -4.35
CA GLU A 368 20.82 22.26 -3.59
C GLU A 368 19.61 22.52 -4.48
N VAL A 369 18.45 22.62 -3.84
CA VAL A 369 17.21 23.09 -4.44
C VAL A 369 16.62 24.16 -3.53
N ILE A 370 16.14 25.26 -4.10
CA ILE A 370 15.54 26.37 -3.35
C ILE A 370 14.04 26.45 -3.65
N PHE A 371 13.22 26.35 -2.62
CA PHE A 371 11.77 26.49 -2.69
C PHE A 371 11.36 27.88 -2.20
N ILE A 372 10.47 28.55 -2.92
CA ILE A 372 9.96 29.88 -2.55
C ILE A 372 8.47 29.79 -2.24
N TYR A 373 8.10 30.32 -1.08
CA TYR A 373 6.74 30.44 -0.59
C TYR A 373 6.41 31.90 -0.28
N ARG A 374 5.14 32.28 -0.42
CA ARG A 374 4.65 33.57 0.06
C ARG A 374 3.34 33.46 0.78
N THR A 375 3.12 34.30 1.79
CA THR A 375 1.79 34.47 2.38
C THR A 375 0.92 35.36 1.50
N LYS A 376 -0.39 35.11 1.45
CA LYS A 376 -1.31 35.94 0.67
C LYS A 376 -1.59 37.30 1.33
N CYS A 377 -1.67 37.33 2.65
CA CYS A 377 -2.05 38.52 3.43
C CYS A 377 -0.96 39.60 3.45
N CYS A 378 0.21 39.28 4.03
CA CYS A 378 1.30 40.23 4.24
C CYS A 378 2.39 40.14 3.16
N GLN A 379 2.30 39.19 2.21
CA GLN A 379 3.29 38.96 1.15
C GLN A 379 4.71 38.73 1.68
N ILE A 380 4.84 38.21 2.91
CA ILE A 380 6.13 37.74 3.44
C ILE A 380 6.57 36.57 2.59
N GLU A 381 7.85 36.57 2.23
CA GLU A 381 8.47 35.51 1.46
C GLU A 381 9.31 34.60 2.36
N LEU A 382 9.16 33.29 2.18
CA LEU A 382 10.00 32.27 2.77
C LEU A 382 10.77 31.57 1.65
N GLN A 383 12.09 31.67 1.71
CA GLN A 383 13.01 30.93 0.83
C GLN A 383 13.62 29.78 1.63
N VAL A 384 13.52 28.54 1.12
CA VAL A 384 13.99 27.32 1.76
C VAL A 384 15.00 26.63 0.86
N GLY A 385 16.28 26.71 1.21
CA GLY A 385 17.36 25.97 0.54
C GLY A 385 17.53 24.59 1.19
N ILE A 386 17.49 23.55 0.36
CA ILE A 386 17.62 22.16 0.79
C ILE A 386 18.70 21.46 -0.03
N HIS A 387 19.69 20.87 0.64
CA HIS A 387 20.58 19.89 0.05
C HIS A 387 19.99 18.49 0.32
N PRO A 388 19.38 17.82 -0.67
CA PRO A 388 18.64 16.58 -0.46
C PRO A 388 19.52 15.38 -0.07
N ASP A 389 20.81 15.42 -0.40
CA ASP A 389 21.73 14.27 -0.27
C ASP A 389 21.16 13.02 -0.97
N GLN A 390 20.71 12.01 -0.23
CA GLN A 390 20.09 10.80 -0.79
C GLN A 390 18.57 10.88 -0.95
N ARG A 391 17.93 11.96 -0.47
CA ARG A 391 16.47 12.14 -0.58
C ARG A 391 16.06 12.38 -2.02
N ARG A 392 14.95 11.76 -2.41
CA ARG A 392 14.30 12.01 -3.69
C ARG A 392 12.83 12.26 -3.43
N GLN A 393 12.28 13.27 -4.11
CA GLN A 393 10.85 13.52 -4.12
C GLN A 393 10.25 12.85 -5.35
N THR A 394 9.26 11.99 -5.14
CA THR A 394 8.50 11.34 -6.19
C THR A 394 7.04 11.73 -6.08
N LYS A 395 6.34 11.74 -7.22
CA LYS A 395 4.88 11.90 -7.25
C LYS A 395 4.30 10.57 -7.71
N GLU A 396 3.61 9.91 -6.80
CA GLU A 396 3.00 8.60 -7.05
C GLU A 396 1.56 8.65 -6.55
N TYR A 397 0.61 8.10 -7.32
CA TYR A 397 -0.80 8.06 -6.93
C TYR A 397 -1.36 9.42 -6.50
N GLU A 398 -0.97 10.49 -7.21
CA GLU A 398 -1.33 11.89 -6.94
C GLU A 398 -0.80 12.48 -5.62
N VAL A 399 -0.03 11.71 -4.85
CA VAL A 399 0.62 12.17 -3.63
C VAL A 399 2.11 12.41 -3.84
N SER A 400 2.65 13.39 -3.13
CA SER A 400 4.09 13.66 -3.11
C SER A 400 4.74 12.90 -1.95
N LEU A 401 5.65 12.01 -2.28
CA LEU A 401 6.40 11.19 -1.34
C LEU A 401 7.86 11.59 -1.38
N VAL A 402 8.54 11.45 -0.25
CA VAL A 402 9.99 11.57 -0.17
C VAL A 402 10.55 10.24 0.25
N VAL A 403 11.50 9.74 -0.52
CA VAL A 403 12.20 8.49 -0.28
C VAL A 403 13.65 8.81 0.06
N GLU A 404 14.14 8.25 1.17
CA GLU A 404 15.53 8.32 1.59
C GLU A 404 16.09 6.91 1.70
N ALA A 405 17.13 6.61 0.93
CA ALA A 405 17.82 5.32 1.04
C ALA A 405 18.70 5.29 2.30
N TRP A 406 18.79 4.10 2.92
CA TRP A 406 19.71 3.87 4.02
C TRP A 406 21.15 3.82 3.53
N ASN A 407 22.03 4.62 4.15
CA ASN A 407 23.44 4.56 3.84
C ASN A 407 24.10 3.42 4.64
N ARG A 408 24.27 2.26 4.01
CA ARG A 408 24.92 1.08 4.61
C ARG A 408 26.31 1.39 5.19
N GLY A 409 27.14 2.12 4.43
CA GLY A 409 28.50 2.46 4.88
C GLY A 409 28.55 3.35 6.13
N LYS A 410 27.50 4.16 6.36
CA LYS A 410 27.39 5.01 7.56
C LYS A 410 26.47 4.44 8.64
N GLY A 411 25.72 3.37 8.35
CA GLY A 411 24.71 2.81 9.23
C GLY A 411 23.66 3.83 9.68
N ARG A 412 23.22 4.72 8.78
CA ARG A 412 22.17 5.72 9.05
C ARG A 412 21.54 6.30 7.78
N PHE A 413 20.34 6.85 7.91
CA PHE A 413 19.83 7.90 7.04
C PHE A 413 20.71 9.15 7.18
N THR A 414 21.01 9.82 6.07
CA THR A 414 22.06 10.84 6.01
C THR A 414 21.53 12.26 6.04
N PHE A 415 20.25 12.45 5.69
CA PHE A 415 19.63 13.75 5.77
C PHE A 415 19.50 14.20 7.23
N ASN A 416 19.94 15.43 7.48
CA ASN A 416 19.85 16.05 8.79
C ASN A 416 19.41 17.50 8.60
N GLU A 417 18.25 17.87 9.14
CA GLU A 417 17.69 19.21 8.94
C GLU A 417 18.66 20.33 9.34
N LEU A 418 19.42 20.18 10.43
CA LEU A 418 20.40 21.18 10.90
C LEU A 418 21.56 21.41 9.91
N LYS A 419 21.84 20.45 9.03
CA LYS A 419 22.96 20.52 8.07
C LYS A 419 22.50 20.69 6.62
N ASN A 420 21.30 20.21 6.32
CA ASN A 420 20.76 20.08 4.98
C ASN A 420 19.71 21.14 4.66
N VAL A 421 19.26 21.94 5.63
CA VAL A 421 18.21 22.94 5.43
C VAL A 421 18.71 24.31 5.88
N GLN A 422 18.41 25.33 5.07
CA GLN A 422 18.54 26.73 5.44
C GLN A 422 17.26 27.46 5.03
N MET A 423 16.68 28.23 5.95
CA MET A 423 15.51 29.05 5.68
C MET A 423 15.86 30.54 5.80
N LYS A 424 15.28 31.37 4.95
CA LYS A 424 15.33 32.84 5.04
C LYS A 424 13.90 33.39 4.96
N LEU A 425 13.55 34.22 5.93
CA LEU A 425 12.32 34.99 5.93
C LEU A 425 12.64 36.39 5.46
N LEU A 426 11.93 36.85 4.44
CA LEU A 426 12.15 38.14 3.82
C LEU A 426 10.84 38.95 3.87
N PRO A 427 10.92 40.23 4.27
CA PRO A 427 9.76 41.10 4.22
C PRO A 427 9.30 41.30 2.77
N ARG A 428 8.09 41.83 2.63
CA ARG A 428 7.60 42.29 1.33
C ARG A 428 8.49 43.43 0.82
N ASN A 429 8.93 43.36 -0.43
CA ASN A 429 9.59 44.50 -1.07
C ASN A 429 8.61 45.67 -1.22
N SER A 430 9.09 46.88 -0.96
CA SER A 430 8.32 48.12 -1.05
C SER A 430 7.76 48.38 -2.45
N ASP A 431 8.47 47.94 -3.50
CA ASP A 431 8.09 48.02 -4.91
C ASP A 431 7.20 46.86 -5.39
N GLY A 432 6.88 45.90 -4.51
CA GLY A 432 6.07 44.72 -4.83
C GLY A 432 6.80 43.66 -5.67
N THR A 433 8.08 43.85 -5.98
CA THR A 433 8.86 42.89 -6.77
C THR A 433 9.22 41.65 -5.94
N PRO A 434 9.50 40.51 -6.59
CA PRO A 434 10.08 39.35 -5.91
C PRO A 434 11.43 39.66 -5.25
N ASN A 435 11.63 39.14 -4.03
CA ASN A 435 12.96 39.13 -3.44
C ASN A 435 13.91 38.30 -4.33
N LEU A 436 15.10 38.83 -4.57
CA LEU A 436 16.14 38.10 -5.31
C LEU A 436 16.63 36.92 -4.48
N VAL A 437 16.87 35.79 -5.16
CA VAL A 437 17.50 34.63 -4.54
C VAL A 437 18.98 34.69 -4.84
N ASP A 438 19.78 34.86 -3.80
CA ASP A 438 21.23 34.75 -3.92
C ASP A 438 21.62 33.31 -4.25
N ARG A 439 22.23 33.11 -5.43
CA ARG A 439 22.76 31.82 -5.90
C ARG A 439 24.27 31.86 -6.08
N SER A 440 24.94 32.88 -5.55
CA SER A 440 26.40 33.01 -5.65
C SER A 440 27.12 31.94 -4.83
N GLU A 441 26.51 31.51 -3.71
CA GLU A 441 27.03 30.47 -2.83
C GLU A 441 25.99 29.38 -2.53
N MET A 442 26.47 28.26 -2.00
CA MET A 442 25.62 27.24 -1.39
C MET A 442 25.08 27.74 -0.05
N TRP A 443 23.80 27.47 0.23
CA TRP A 443 23.15 27.97 1.44
C TRP A 443 23.38 27.08 2.64
N THR A 444 23.35 25.77 2.42
CA THR A 444 23.37 24.78 3.49
C THR A 444 24.79 24.35 3.80
N TYR A 445 25.04 23.97 5.06
CA TYR A 445 26.35 23.45 5.46
C TYR A 445 26.75 22.23 4.64
N SER A 446 25.80 21.31 4.41
CA SER A 446 26.06 20.08 3.67
C SER A 446 26.27 20.32 2.17
N GLY A 447 25.59 21.30 1.56
CA GLY A 447 25.81 21.73 0.18
C GLY A 447 27.20 22.33 -0.01
N LYS A 448 27.63 23.26 0.88
CA LYS A 448 29.01 23.79 0.90
C LYS A 448 30.06 22.66 0.94
N ARG A 449 29.86 21.69 1.83
CA ARG A 449 30.73 20.51 1.98
C ARG A 449 30.71 19.56 0.78
N ALA A 450 29.62 19.51 0.02
CA ALA A 450 29.53 18.69 -1.18
C ALA A 450 30.37 19.29 -2.31
N VAL A 451 30.29 20.60 -2.52
CA VAL A 451 31.09 21.33 -3.50
C VAL A 451 32.59 21.25 -3.16
N GLU A 452 32.97 21.47 -1.90
CA GLU A 452 34.37 21.30 -1.45
C GLU A 452 34.94 19.92 -1.77
N ARG A 453 34.12 18.86 -1.62
CA ARG A 453 34.54 17.48 -1.90
C ARG A 453 34.70 17.21 -3.39
N GLN A 454 33.80 17.73 -4.22
CA GLN A 454 33.90 17.61 -5.67
C GLN A 454 35.16 18.31 -6.21
N ALA A 455 35.46 19.51 -5.70
CA ALA A 455 36.69 20.22 -6.06
C ALA A 455 37.95 19.42 -5.72
N LYS A 456 38.00 18.79 -4.54
CA LYS A 456 39.13 17.93 -4.12
C LYS A 456 39.28 16.67 -4.97
N ILE A 457 38.18 16.02 -5.34
CA ILE A 457 38.21 14.83 -6.21
C ILE A 457 38.67 15.22 -7.63
N GLY A 458 38.19 16.34 -8.15
CA GLY A 458 38.63 16.86 -9.44
C GLY A 458 40.13 17.17 -9.46
N ALA A 459 40.67 17.77 -8.39
CA ALA A 459 42.08 18.07 -8.27
C ALA A 459 42.97 16.82 -8.08
N ALA A 460 42.44 15.72 -7.55
CA ALA A 460 43.19 14.47 -7.36
C ALA A 460 43.24 13.58 -8.62
N ASN A 461 42.36 13.86 -9.59
CA ASN A 461 42.28 13.13 -10.87
C ASN A 461 42.97 13.89 -12.03
N GLN A 462 43.56 15.05 -11.73
CA GLN A 462 44.48 15.80 -12.60
C GLN A 462 45.90 15.52 -12.17
#